data_AF-A0A355GX49-F1
#
_entry.id   AF-A0A355GX49-F1
#
_cell.length_a   1.000
_cell.length_b   1.000
_cell.length_c   1.000
_cell.angle_alpha   90.00
_cell.angle_beta   90.00
_cell.angle_gamma   90.00
#
_symmetry.space_group_name_H-M   'P 1'
#
loop_
_entity.id
_entity.type
_entity.pdbx_description
1 polymer ?
#
loop_
_entity_poly.entity_id
_entity_poly.type
_entity_poly.pdbx_seq_one_letter_code
_entity_poly.pdbx_strand_id
1 'polypeptide(L)'
;RYGFHGTSHRYVSMRAAAMLGKPIADLKLVTCHLGNGSSVAAVDGGRSIDTSMGFTPLAGIPMGTRSGDLDPAIVTFIAEKDGVT
;
A
#
# COMPACT_ATOMS: atom_id res chain seq x y z
N ARG A 1 9.83 -5.14 -3.05
CA ARG A 1 8.52 -5.32 -2.36
C ARG A 1 7.56 -5.99 -3.33
N TYR A 2 6.67 -6.88 -2.88
CA TYR A 2 5.68 -7.53 -3.74
C TYR A 2 4.46 -6.62 -3.94
N GLY A 3 3.86 -6.17 -2.82
CA GLY A 3 2.70 -5.28 -2.84
C GLY A 3 1.36 -6.00 -3.07
N PHE A 4 0.26 -5.40 -2.63
CA PHE A 4 -1.09 -5.96 -2.77
C PHE A 4 -2.10 -4.87 -3.19
N HIS A 5 -3.36 -5.27 -3.40
CA HIS A 5 -4.41 -4.42 -3.99
C HIS A 5 -4.10 -3.93 -5.42
N GLY A 6 -3.22 -4.63 -6.16
CA GLY A 6 -2.78 -4.22 -7.49
C GLY A 6 -3.92 -4.09 -8.51
N THR A 7 -4.95 -4.94 -8.43
CA THR A 7 -6.15 -4.83 -9.28
C THR A 7 -6.91 -3.54 -9.01
N SER A 8 -7.05 -3.15 -7.72
CA SER A 8 -7.69 -1.89 -7.33
C SER A 8 -6.87 -0.68 -7.77
N HIS A 9 -5.57 -0.65 -7.47
CA HIS A 9 -4.67 0.44 -7.87
C HIS A 9 -4.61 0.65 -9.39
N ARG A 10 -4.56 -0.44 -10.16
CA ARG A 10 -4.64 -0.39 -11.62
C ARG A 10 -5.98 0.15 -12.10
N TYR A 11 -7.09 -0.31 -11.52
CA TYR A 11 -8.41 0.16 -11.91
C TYR A 11 -8.58 1.66 -11.64
N VAL A 12 -8.28 2.12 -10.42
CA VAL A 12 -8.53 3.51 -10.03
C VAL A 12 -7.59 4.50 -10.72
N SER A 13 -6.35 4.12 -11.02
CA SER A 13 -5.44 4.98 -11.82
C SER A 13 -5.97 5.18 -13.24
N MET A 14 -6.47 4.13 -13.90
CA MET A 14 -7.09 4.24 -15.22
C MET A 14 -8.39 5.06 -15.18
N ARG A 15 -9.22 4.89 -14.13
CA ARG A 15 -10.43 5.69 -13.95
C ARG A 15 -10.11 7.16 -13.71
N ALA A 16 -9.09 7.47 -12.91
CA ALA A 16 -8.64 8.83 -12.68
C ALA A 16 -8.19 9.50 -13.99
N ALA A 17 -7.44 8.79 -14.84
CA ALA A 17 -7.05 9.31 -16.17
C ALA A 17 -8.27 9.68 -17.04
N ALA A 18 -9.28 8.81 -17.08
CA ALA A 18 -10.52 9.06 -17.79
C ALA A 18 -11.29 10.28 -17.23
N MET A 19 -11.34 10.43 -15.90
CA MET A 19 -12.01 11.56 -15.25
C MET A 19 -11.29 12.89 -15.47
N LEU A 20 -9.96 12.86 -15.57
CA LEU A 20 -9.13 14.03 -15.85
C LEU A 20 -9.07 14.38 -17.34
N GLY A 21 -9.62 13.52 -18.23
CA GLY A 21 -9.54 13.71 -19.67
C GLY A 21 -8.11 13.69 -20.22
N LYS A 22 -7.19 12.98 -19.55
CA LYS A 22 -5.76 12.94 -19.90
C LYS A 22 -5.31 11.50 -20.18
N PRO A 23 -4.37 11.28 -21.13
CA PRO A 23 -3.72 9.99 -21.30
C PRO A 23 -3.04 9.54 -20.01
N ILE A 24 -3.17 8.26 -19.64
CA ILE A 24 -2.53 7.71 -18.43
C ILE A 24 -0.99 7.86 -18.47
N ALA A 25 -0.40 7.87 -19.67
CA ALA A 25 1.03 8.05 -19.89
C ALA A 25 1.55 9.42 -19.42
N ASP A 26 0.68 10.43 -19.36
CA ASP A 26 1.04 11.81 -18.98
C ASP A 26 0.80 12.10 -17.49
N LEU A 27 0.39 11.09 -16.72
CA LEU A 27 -0.05 11.26 -15.33
C LEU A 27 0.92 10.62 -14.34
N LYS A 28 1.15 11.37 -13.25
CA LYS A 28 1.78 10.89 -12.01
C LYS A 28 0.73 10.93 -10.91
N LEU A 29 0.36 9.75 -10.42
CA LEU A 29 -0.75 9.57 -9.50
C LEU A 29 -0.27 8.90 -8.22
N VAL A 30 -0.94 9.24 -7.12
CA VAL A 30 -0.89 8.48 -5.87
C VAL A 30 -2.28 7.87 -5.69
N THR A 31 -2.35 6.55 -5.60
CA THR A 31 -3.61 5.83 -5.42
C THR A 31 -3.71 5.30 -3.99
N CYS A 32 -4.85 5.53 -3.35
CA CYS A 32 -5.10 5.13 -1.95
C CYS A 32 -6.26 4.13 -1.91
N HIS A 33 -5.94 2.86 -1.66
CA HIS A 33 -6.94 1.83 -1.36
C HIS A 33 -7.08 1.77 0.16
N LEU A 34 -8.20 2.28 0.71
CA LEU A 34 -8.43 2.39 2.14
C LEU A 34 -9.65 1.57 2.55
N GLY A 35 -9.40 0.48 3.28
CA GLY A 35 -10.43 -0.44 3.77
C GLY A 35 -9.91 -1.23 4.97
N ASN A 36 -10.41 -2.45 5.20
CA ASN A 36 -9.87 -3.32 6.26
C ASN A 36 -8.39 -3.67 6.03
N GLY A 37 -7.98 -3.76 4.77
CA GLY A 37 -6.59 -3.66 4.36
C GLY A 37 -6.38 -2.37 3.59
N SER A 38 -5.30 -1.66 3.91
CA SER A 38 -5.04 -0.35 3.35
C SER A 38 -3.65 -0.27 2.74
N SER A 39 -3.56 0.32 1.55
CA SER A 39 -2.29 0.50 0.86
C SER A 39 -2.30 1.74 -0.01
N VAL A 40 -1.13 2.34 -0.15
CA VAL A 40 -0.88 3.47 -1.05
C VAL A 40 0.08 3.02 -2.14
N ALA A 41 -0.11 3.48 -3.38
CA ALA A 41 0.81 3.21 -4.47
C ALA A 41 1.12 4.48 -5.26
N ALA A 42 2.39 4.62 -5.66
CA ALA A 42 2.83 5.62 -6.61
C ALA A 42 2.75 5.03 -8.02
N VAL A 43 2.04 5.71 -8.91
CA VAL A 43 1.81 5.29 -10.29
C VAL A 43 2.34 6.37 -11.23
N ASP A 44 3.28 6.00 -12.09
CA ASP A 44 3.87 6.87 -13.11
C ASP A 44 3.55 6.31 -14.50
N GLY A 45 2.82 7.07 -15.32
CA GLY A 45 2.45 6.62 -16.66
C GLY A 45 1.59 5.35 -16.69
N GLY A 46 0.82 5.09 -15.62
CA GLY A 46 0.03 3.86 -15.47
C GLY A 46 0.81 2.65 -14.96
N ARG A 47 2.09 2.81 -14.64
CA ARG A 47 2.93 1.78 -14.04
C ARG A 47 3.09 2.05 -12.55
N SER A 48 2.84 1.03 -11.73
CA SER A 48 3.16 1.08 -10.30
C SER A 48 4.68 1.14 -10.12
N ILE A 49 5.21 2.21 -9.55
CA ILE A 49 6.65 2.40 -9.31
C ILE A 49 7.03 2.19 -7.83
N ASP A 50 6.08 2.35 -6.91
CA ASP A 50 6.25 2.01 -5.50
C ASP A 50 4.89 1.70 -4.86
N THR A 51 4.90 0.95 -3.76
CA THR A 51 3.71 0.66 -2.97
C THR A 51 4.06 0.44 -1.50
N SER A 52 3.14 0.81 -0.63
CA SER A 52 3.33 0.77 0.82
C SER A 52 3.43 -0.66 1.36
N MET A 53 2.75 -1.63 0.77
CA MET A 53 2.81 -3.02 1.22
C MET A 53 4.10 -3.72 0.79
N GLY A 54 4.58 -4.60 1.66
CA GLY A 54 5.89 -5.23 1.53
C GLY A 54 5.86 -6.59 0.85
N PHE A 55 6.57 -7.54 1.46
CA PHE A 55 6.47 -8.96 1.09
C PHE A 55 5.10 -9.53 1.46
N THR A 56 4.55 -9.10 2.59
CA THR A 56 3.19 -9.43 3.05
C THR A 56 2.32 -8.16 3.10
N PRO A 57 0.99 -8.31 3.29
CA PRO A 57 0.09 -7.17 3.49
C PRO A 57 0.24 -6.46 4.85
N LEU A 58 1.30 -6.72 5.62
CA LEU A 58 1.49 -6.11 6.95
C LEU A 58 2.11 -4.71 6.87
N ALA A 59 3.17 -4.55 6.07
CA ALA A 59 3.90 -3.28 5.96
C ALA A 59 3.05 -2.17 5.32
N GLY A 60 3.41 -0.92 5.62
CA GLY A 60 2.78 0.28 5.12
C GLY A 60 1.97 1.01 6.18
N ILE A 61 0.77 1.45 5.81
CA ILE A 61 -0.07 2.31 6.66
C ILE A 61 -0.89 1.50 7.67
N PRO A 62 -1.35 2.12 8.77
CA PRO A 62 -2.29 1.50 9.71
C PRO A 62 -3.58 1.00 9.03
N MET A 63 -4.10 -0.11 9.52
CA MET A 63 -5.28 -0.78 8.97
C MET A 63 -6.24 -1.20 10.09
N GLY A 64 -7.35 -1.88 9.76
CA GLY A 64 -8.36 -2.24 10.75
C GLY A 64 -7.82 -3.10 11.91
N THR A 65 -7.02 -4.12 11.59
CA THR A 65 -6.45 -5.06 12.58
C THR A 65 -4.97 -5.38 12.35
N ARG A 66 -4.29 -4.61 11.50
CA ARG A 66 -2.85 -4.74 11.22
C ARG A 66 -2.18 -3.42 11.54
N SER A 67 -0.99 -3.51 12.12
CA SER A 67 -0.22 -2.36 12.59
C SER A 67 0.20 -1.42 11.47
N GLY A 68 0.51 -1.96 10.29
CA GLY A 68 1.34 -1.22 9.35
C GLY A 68 2.82 -1.30 9.75
N ASP A 69 3.58 -0.29 9.36
CA ASP A 69 4.99 -0.15 9.70
C ASP A 69 5.21 -0.03 11.20
N LEU A 70 6.25 -0.73 11.66
CA LEU A 70 6.71 -0.77 13.05
C LEU A 70 8.25 -0.84 13.03
N ASP A 71 8.87 -0.45 14.14
CA ASP A 71 10.27 -0.82 14.38
C ASP A 71 10.36 -2.36 14.40
N PRO A 72 11.19 -3.01 13.56
CA PRO A 72 11.34 -4.46 13.55
C PRO A 72 11.69 -5.06 14.93
N ALA A 73 12.39 -4.32 15.79
CA ALA A 73 12.77 -4.77 17.13
C ALA A 73 11.60 -4.79 18.14
N ILE A 74 10.49 -4.09 17.86
CA ILE A 74 9.37 -4.01 18.80
C ILE A 74 8.70 -5.37 19.02
N VAL A 75 8.64 -6.20 17.97
CA VAL A 75 7.96 -7.50 17.99
C VAL A 75 8.67 -8.43 18.96
N THR A 76 10.00 -8.52 18.85
CA THR A 76 10.82 -9.36 19.75
C THR A 76 10.86 -8.80 21.16
N PHE A 77 10.95 -7.47 21.32
CA PHE A 77 10.93 -6.83 22.64
C PHE A 77 9.63 -7.12 23.41
N ILE A 78 8.46 -6.98 22.76
CA ILE A 78 7.17 -7.27 23.38
C ILE A 78 7.04 -8.77 23.68
N ALA A 79 7.42 -9.63 22.73
CA ALA A 79 7.39 -11.07 22.91
C ALA A 79 8.17 -11.53 24.15
N GLU A 80 9.40 -11.03 24.31
CA GLU A 80 10.25 -11.32 25.48
C GLU A 80 9.66 -10.75 26.79
N LYS A 81 9.18 -9.51 26.75
CA LYS A 81 8.65 -8.81 27.93
C LYS A 81 7.37 -9.45 28.47
N ASP A 82 6.47 -9.85 27.58
CA ASP A 82 5.13 -10.34 27.94
C ASP A 82 5.04 -11.88 27.90
N GLY A 83 6.14 -12.57 27.60
CA GLY A 83 6.21 -14.04 27.55
C GLY A 83 5.38 -14.65 26.41
N VAL A 84 5.25 -13.94 25.30
CA VAL A 84 4.46 -14.34 24.12
C VAL A 84 5.40 -14.92 23.06
N THR A 85 4.95 -15.95 22.34
CA THR A 85 5.68 -16.58 21.22
C THR A 85 5.07 -16.20 19.89
#